data_AF-F4CB40-F1
#
_entry.id   AF-F4CB40-F1
#
_cell.length_a   1.000
_cell.length_b   1.000
_cell.length_c   1.000
_cell.angle_alpha   90.00
_cell.angle_beta   90.00
_cell.angle_gamma   90.00
#
_symmetry.space_group_name_H-M   'P 1'
#
loop_
_entity.id
_entity.type
_entity.pdbx_description
1 polymer ?
#
loop_
_entity_poly.entity_id
_entity_poly.type
_entity_poly.pdbx_seq_one_letter_code
_entity_poly.pdbx_strand_id
1 'polypeptide(L)'
;MKIFRFILPAMLLIASSCFSQPASTILSVSLKPGGSIRFNFFDVYGQLLHFKNNTNKDTVITKKISINKPSFLYYGNFLVHPEGPVFLTYPVLLIPGDTILLRQGEDNAIAVQHSSGYPNFIDSLISIPKDFYWHNLEQQQQTLLKTVGLTGMIQQIENSFRKNEVSIRNLNLPDMRAEILRKMNSSIKYTATAYLLVDSTVSTSSTTDSLYNDMYRHVNEIRSLNALNNTNIYRAIIAYNAKKRNRKLDYNDVWACVAGADEQVKQTDFYKDYITTMVAGGFVYAPEKMQEVNQALKSIRMQDPYLDTLYQLTNILSETFTNFNRAKQQLKVFANGRFSFIIENDEKSTNHERKSITNLAAINLYDFDGNQFDFKQVVTDSNYKLTLVDFWASWCIPCLNEMPALKKVEDKLKGKSIQFVAISIDKEEAIDKWIEAAKRNTIFSEPSQYRLANFKQSPLTKLINLKNIPRYLVIDNKGNILNDDFYRPSDNRFELALLKYLD
;
A
#
# COMPACT_ATOMS: atom_id res chain seq x y z
N MET A 1 17.16 0.22 7.23
CA MET A 1 16.04 -0.52 6.58
C MET A 1 14.64 -0.16 7.11
N LYS A 2 14.39 -0.06 8.43
CA LYS A 2 13.04 0.26 8.98
C LYS A 2 12.50 1.68 8.66
N ILE A 3 13.37 2.62 8.23
CA ILE A 3 13.04 4.04 8.00
C ILE A 3 12.79 4.38 6.50
N PHE A 4 13.11 3.47 5.57
CA PHE A 4 12.88 3.67 4.12
C PHE A 4 11.40 3.76 3.73
N ARG A 5 10.48 3.39 4.64
CA ARG A 5 9.01 3.40 4.42
C ARG A 5 8.34 4.76 4.62
N PHE A 6 9.04 5.77 5.18
CA PHE A 6 8.42 7.05 5.56
C PHE A 6 8.51 8.13 4.48
N ILE A 7 9.42 7.98 3.53
CA ILE A 7 9.71 8.98 2.51
C ILE A 7 8.78 8.84 1.29
N LEU A 8 8.45 7.59 0.91
CA LEU A 8 7.54 7.28 -0.20
C LEU A 8 6.13 7.88 -0.05
N PRO A 9 5.46 7.82 1.13
CA PRO A 9 4.13 8.40 1.28
C PRO A 9 4.11 9.90 0.99
N ALA A 10 5.19 10.64 1.26
CA ALA A 10 5.27 12.07 0.97
C ALA A 10 5.26 12.39 -0.53
N MET A 11 5.84 11.52 -1.35
CA MET A 11 5.87 11.66 -2.81
C MET A 11 4.57 11.22 -3.49
N LEU A 12 3.86 10.24 -2.93
CA LEU A 12 2.66 9.62 -3.53
C LEU A 12 1.33 10.22 -3.06
N LEU A 13 1.34 11.15 -2.10
CA LEU A 13 0.15 11.80 -1.54
C LEU A 13 -0.54 12.83 -2.47
N ILE A 14 -0.11 12.96 -3.73
CA ILE A 14 -0.72 13.90 -4.68
C ILE A 14 -1.97 13.33 -5.37
N ALA A 15 -2.28 12.03 -5.28
CA ALA A 15 -3.47 11.49 -5.92
C ALA A 15 -4.13 10.36 -5.12
N SER A 16 -5.16 10.69 -4.34
CA SER A 16 -6.42 9.92 -4.25
C SER A 16 -7.26 10.40 -3.07
N SER A 17 -8.37 11.08 -3.36
CA SER A 17 -9.46 11.32 -2.44
C SER A 17 -10.64 10.39 -2.75
N CYS A 18 -11.33 9.99 -1.69
CA CYS A 18 -12.64 9.32 -1.65
C CYS A 18 -12.80 7.98 -2.36
N PHE A 19 -12.80 6.88 -1.58
CA PHE A 19 -13.69 5.74 -1.84
C PHE A 19 -14.12 5.08 -0.52
N SER A 20 -15.39 4.69 -0.45
CA SER A 20 -16.01 3.91 0.63
C SER A 20 -15.30 2.59 0.90
N GLN A 21 -15.41 2.07 2.14
CA GLN A 21 -14.76 0.83 2.58
C GLN A 21 -15.03 -0.34 1.61
N PRO A 22 -14.00 -0.94 1.00
CA PRO A 22 -14.16 -2.11 0.15
C PRO A 22 -14.39 -3.38 0.98
N ALA A 23 -15.18 -4.32 0.43
CA ALA A 23 -15.30 -5.66 0.98
C ALA A 23 -13.93 -6.36 1.03
N SER A 24 -13.63 -7.06 2.14
CA SER A 24 -12.36 -7.77 2.30
C SER A 24 -12.19 -8.87 1.26
N THR A 25 -11.06 -8.88 0.57
CA THR A 25 -10.68 -9.97 -0.37
C THR A 25 -10.08 -11.10 0.45
N ILE A 26 -10.40 -12.35 0.13
CA ILE A 26 -9.87 -13.53 0.81
C ILE A 26 -8.87 -14.22 -0.13
N LEU A 27 -7.65 -14.49 0.32
CA LEU A 27 -6.66 -15.27 -0.41
C LEU A 27 -6.31 -16.52 0.39
N SER A 28 -6.53 -17.67 -0.22
CA SER A 28 -6.27 -18.99 0.33
C SER A 28 -5.21 -19.69 -0.51
N VAL A 29 -4.27 -20.38 0.14
CA VAL A 29 -3.21 -21.12 -0.54
C VAL A 29 -3.14 -22.52 0.03
N SER A 30 -3.31 -23.53 -0.83
CA SER A 30 -3.06 -24.93 -0.50
C SER A 30 -1.57 -25.23 -0.62
N LEU A 31 -0.96 -25.70 0.48
CA LEU A 31 0.46 -25.99 0.55
C LEU A 31 0.67 -27.41 1.09
N LYS A 32 1.60 -28.16 0.49
CA LYS A 32 2.14 -29.42 1.03
C LYS A 32 2.91 -29.20 2.33
N PRO A 33 3.15 -30.25 3.16
CA PRO A 33 3.96 -30.15 4.38
C PRO A 33 5.30 -29.45 4.14
N GLY A 34 5.63 -28.47 4.99
CA GLY A 34 6.87 -27.69 4.89
C GLY A 34 6.90 -26.62 3.78
N GLY A 35 5.89 -26.61 2.90
CA GLY A 35 5.80 -25.66 1.79
C GLY A 35 5.61 -24.22 2.26
N SER A 36 6.17 -23.26 1.52
CA SER A 36 5.93 -21.83 1.73
C SER A 36 5.89 -21.05 0.42
N ILE A 37 5.11 -19.97 0.40
CA ILE A 37 5.04 -19.02 -0.71
C ILE A 37 5.01 -17.58 -0.19
N ARG A 38 5.69 -16.68 -0.89
CA ARG A 38 5.69 -15.24 -0.59
C ARG A 38 5.18 -14.45 -1.79
N PHE A 39 4.24 -13.56 -1.54
CA PHE A 39 3.79 -12.57 -2.51
C PHE A 39 4.28 -11.20 -2.14
N ASN A 40 4.75 -10.48 -3.15
CA ASN A 40 4.96 -9.04 -3.06
C ASN A 40 3.68 -8.37 -3.56
N PHE A 41 3.02 -7.66 -2.65
CA PHE A 41 1.93 -6.79 -2.99
C PHE A 41 2.51 -5.41 -3.32
N PHE A 42 2.59 -5.10 -4.61
CA PHE A 42 3.09 -3.81 -5.10
C PHE A 42 1.96 -2.76 -5.03
N ASP A 43 1.52 -2.44 -3.82
CA ASP A 43 0.96 -1.12 -3.55
C ASP A 43 2.07 -0.18 -3.07
N VAL A 44 1.72 1.09 -2.82
CA VAL A 44 2.62 2.17 -2.36
C VAL A 44 3.50 1.78 -1.15
N TYR A 45 3.21 0.68 -0.45
CA TYR A 45 3.90 0.28 0.78
C TYR A 45 4.60 -1.09 0.73
N GLY A 46 4.47 -1.84 -0.36
CA GLY A 46 5.14 -3.13 -0.53
C GLY A 46 4.81 -4.10 0.61
N GLN A 47 3.58 -4.61 0.66
CA GLN A 47 3.19 -5.60 1.66
C GLN A 47 3.68 -6.99 1.26
N LEU A 48 4.47 -7.64 2.12
CA LEU A 48 4.90 -9.03 1.93
C LEU A 48 3.85 -9.96 2.53
N LEU A 49 3.19 -10.76 1.70
CA LEU A 49 2.28 -11.81 2.17
C LEU A 49 3.00 -13.16 2.17
N HIS A 50 3.25 -13.71 3.36
CA HIS A 50 3.90 -15.01 3.52
C HIS A 50 2.90 -16.09 3.96
N PHE A 51 2.83 -17.20 3.24
CA PHE A 51 2.06 -18.40 3.59
C PHE A 51 3.04 -19.54 3.83
N LYS A 52 2.91 -20.28 4.93
CA LYS A 52 3.80 -21.39 5.28
C LYS A 52 3.03 -22.51 5.98
N ASN A 53 3.10 -23.72 5.43
CA ASN A 53 2.53 -24.91 6.06
C ASN A 53 3.55 -25.53 7.03
N ASN A 54 3.28 -25.39 8.33
CA ASN A 54 4.10 -25.98 9.39
C ASN A 54 3.57 -27.34 9.87
N THR A 55 2.56 -27.91 9.20
CA THR A 55 1.97 -29.19 9.57
C THR A 55 2.55 -30.34 8.76
N ASN A 56 2.26 -31.58 9.18
CA ASN A 56 2.64 -32.82 8.49
C ASN A 56 1.64 -33.29 7.42
N LYS A 57 0.64 -32.47 7.08
CA LYS A 57 -0.36 -32.75 6.05
C LYS A 57 -0.62 -31.55 5.15
N ASP A 58 -1.23 -31.77 4.00
CA ASP A 58 -1.66 -30.68 3.12
C ASP A 58 -2.60 -29.72 3.87
N THR A 59 -2.34 -28.42 3.76
CA THR A 59 -3.06 -27.39 4.52
C THR A 59 -3.39 -26.20 3.63
N VAL A 60 -4.64 -25.76 3.71
CA VAL A 60 -5.09 -24.50 3.11
C VAL A 60 -4.93 -23.37 4.12
N ILE A 61 -4.09 -22.40 3.78
CA ILE A 61 -3.81 -21.23 4.62
C ILE A 61 -4.54 -20.03 4.03
N THR A 62 -5.36 -19.37 4.85
CA THR A 62 -6.24 -18.27 4.41
C THR A 62 -5.82 -16.95 5.03
N LYS A 63 -5.79 -15.88 4.24
CA LYS A 63 -5.56 -14.50 4.68
C LYS A 63 -6.61 -13.56 4.11
N LYS A 64 -7.03 -12.58 4.90
CA LYS A 64 -7.85 -11.45 4.43
C LYS A 64 -6.93 -10.32 3.97
N ILE A 65 -7.20 -9.78 2.79
CA ILE A 65 -6.46 -8.69 2.15
C ILE A 65 -7.43 -7.53 1.93
N SER A 66 -7.07 -6.36 2.44
CA SER A 66 -7.84 -5.13 2.23
C SER A 66 -7.34 -4.41 0.99
N ILE A 67 -8.16 -4.39 -0.06
CA ILE A 67 -7.88 -3.67 -1.31
C ILE A 67 -9.11 -2.85 -1.70
N ASN A 68 -8.91 -1.59 -2.09
CA ASN A 68 -9.97 -0.68 -2.54
C ASN A 68 -10.10 -0.56 -4.06
N LYS A 69 -9.17 -1.20 -4.78
CA LYS A 69 -9.14 -1.28 -6.23
C LYS A 69 -8.53 -2.62 -6.67
N PRO A 70 -8.81 -3.08 -7.90
CA PRO A 70 -8.16 -4.25 -8.45
C PRO A 70 -6.63 -4.11 -8.37
N SER A 71 -5.95 -5.17 -7.94
CA SER A 71 -4.51 -5.15 -7.70
C SER A 71 -3.86 -6.47 -8.04
N PHE A 72 -2.64 -6.45 -8.57
CA PHE A 72 -1.88 -7.67 -8.83
C PHE A 72 -1.00 -8.08 -7.66
N LEU A 73 -1.03 -9.37 -7.34
CA LEU A 73 -0.02 -10.03 -6.53
C LEU A 73 0.99 -10.68 -7.45
N TYR A 74 2.24 -10.24 -7.34
CA TYR A 74 3.37 -10.91 -7.98
C TYR A 74 4.07 -11.73 -6.91
N TYR A 75 4.40 -12.98 -7.19
CA TYR A 75 5.29 -13.74 -6.34
C TYR A 75 6.72 -13.55 -6.85
N GLY A 76 7.47 -12.74 -6.12
CA GLY A 76 8.82 -12.36 -6.52
C GLY A 76 9.90 -13.35 -6.11
N ASN A 77 9.62 -14.29 -5.19
CA ASN A 77 10.67 -15.15 -4.63
C ASN A 77 10.09 -16.38 -3.90
N PHE A 78 10.48 -17.57 -4.38
CA PHE A 78 10.40 -18.91 -3.79
C PHE A 78 9.01 -19.41 -3.36
N LEU A 79 8.41 -20.24 -4.20
CA LEU A 79 7.73 -21.42 -3.66
C LEU A 79 8.85 -22.34 -3.14
N VAL A 80 9.12 -22.33 -1.83
CA VAL A 80 10.09 -23.26 -1.23
C VAL A 80 9.35 -24.57 -1.05
N HIS A 81 9.47 -25.46 -2.04
CA HIS A 81 9.06 -26.86 -1.92
C HIS A 81 10.24 -27.65 -1.31
N PRO A 82 9.99 -28.75 -0.56
CA PRO A 82 11.04 -29.66 -0.12
C PRO A 82 11.94 -30.18 -1.26
N GLU A 83 11.44 -30.18 -2.50
CA GLU A 83 12.13 -30.69 -3.70
C GLU A 83 12.69 -29.59 -4.64
N GLY A 84 12.58 -28.30 -4.27
CA GLY A 84 13.20 -27.19 -5.03
C GLY A 84 12.29 -26.00 -5.37
N PRO A 85 12.86 -24.90 -5.90
CA PRO A 85 12.10 -23.69 -6.25
C PRO A 85 11.26 -23.87 -7.53
N VAL A 86 10.01 -23.42 -7.50
CA VAL A 86 9.14 -23.31 -8.69
C VAL A 86 9.33 -21.93 -9.34
N PHE A 87 9.63 -21.90 -10.65
CA PHE A 87 10.00 -20.68 -11.40
C PHE A 87 8.91 -20.12 -12.33
N LEU A 88 7.75 -20.76 -12.44
CA LEU A 88 6.66 -20.25 -13.29
C LEU A 88 5.99 -19.07 -12.59
N THR A 89 6.15 -17.84 -13.10
CA THR A 89 5.56 -16.61 -12.54
C THR A 89 4.33 -16.12 -13.29
N TYR A 90 3.17 -16.11 -12.63
CA TYR A 90 1.89 -15.61 -13.10
C TYR A 90 1.33 -14.63 -12.08
N PRO A 91 1.04 -13.37 -12.44
CA PRO A 91 0.43 -12.45 -11.49
C PRO A 91 -0.97 -12.93 -11.10
N VAL A 92 -1.29 -12.90 -9.81
CA VAL A 92 -2.64 -13.22 -9.30
C VAL A 92 -3.42 -11.92 -9.21
N LEU A 93 -4.54 -11.82 -9.93
CA LEU A 93 -5.43 -10.67 -9.85
C LEU A 93 -6.23 -10.73 -8.54
N LEU A 94 -6.18 -9.68 -7.73
CA LEU A 94 -7.08 -9.50 -6.60
C LEU A 94 -8.22 -8.57 -6.97
N ILE A 95 -9.45 -9.00 -6.70
CA ILE A 95 -10.68 -8.21 -6.90
C ILE A 95 -11.29 -7.94 -5.52
N PRO A 96 -11.61 -6.66 -5.18
CA PRO A 96 -12.26 -6.33 -3.92
C PRO A 96 -13.49 -7.22 -3.64
N GLY A 97 -13.51 -7.88 -2.48
CA GLY A 97 -14.59 -8.76 -2.04
C GLY A 97 -14.59 -10.17 -2.67
N ASP A 98 -13.57 -10.53 -3.46
CA ASP A 98 -13.46 -11.89 -4.01
C ASP A 98 -12.73 -12.85 -3.06
N THR A 99 -12.99 -14.15 -3.20
CA THR A 99 -12.23 -15.21 -2.52
C THR A 99 -11.44 -15.98 -3.55
N ILE A 100 -10.13 -16.06 -3.35
CA ILE A 100 -9.17 -16.66 -4.27
C ILE A 100 -8.54 -17.85 -3.58
N LEU A 101 -8.44 -18.97 -4.27
CA LEU A 101 -7.81 -20.20 -3.81
C LEU A 101 -6.72 -20.59 -4.81
N LEU A 102 -5.48 -20.62 -4.33
CA LEU A 102 -4.33 -21.12 -5.04
C LEU A 102 -4.12 -22.58 -4.65
N ARG A 103 -4.12 -23.48 -5.63
CA ARG A 103 -3.84 -24.92 -5.42
C ARG A 103 -2.62 -25.32 -6.23
N GLN A 104 -1.77 -26.14 -5.64
CA GLN A 104 -0.68 -26.79 -6.38
C GLN A 104 -1.26 -27.97 -7.16
N GLY A 105 -1.03 -27.98 -8.48
CA GLY A 105 -1.34 -29.09 -9.37
C GLY A 105 -0.26 -30.18 -9.32
N GLU A 106 -0.53 -31.31 -9.98
CA GLU A 106 0.36 -32.49 -10.02
C GLU A 106 1.71 -32.20 -10.70
N ASP A 107 1.74 -31.21 -11.59
CA ASP A 107 2.92 -30.71 -12.33
C ASP A 107 3.69 -29.59 -11.60
N ASN A 108 3.36 -29.34 -10.34
CA ASN A 108 3.82 -28.19 -9.54
C ASN A 108 3.36 -26.80 -10.05
N ALA A 109 2.46 -26.72 -11.03
CA ALA A 109 1.83 -25.45 -11.41
C ALA A 109 0.85 -24.98 -10.33
N ILE A 110 0.66 -23.67 -10.22
CA ILE A 110 -0.33 -23.09 -9.31
C ILE A 110 -1.62 -22.85 -10.08
N ALA A 111 -2.65 -23.65 -9.81
CA ALA A 111 -4.01 -23.39 -10.25
C ALA A 111 -4.62 -22.27 -9.41
N VAL A 112 -5.26 -21.30 -10.07
CA VAL A 112 -5.94 -20.16 -9.43
C VAL A 112 -7.44 -20.32 -9.61
N GLN A 113 -8.17 -20.38 -8.50
CA GLN A 113 -9.63 -20.45 -8.49
C GLN A 113 -10.20 -19.24 -7.76
N HIS A 114 -11.12 -18.52 -8.40
CA HIS A 114 -11.85 -17.44 -7.76
C HIS A 114 -13.29 -17.87 -7.45
N SER A 115 -13.84 -17.41 -6.31
CA SER A 115 -15.22 -17.65 -5.87
C SER A 115 -16.28 -17.00 -6.76
N SER A 116 -15.87 -15.96 -7.46
CA SER A 116 -16.59 -15.33 -8.55
C SER A 116 -16.75 -16.21 -9.79
N GLY A 117 -16.19 -17.43 -9.80
CA GLY A 117 -16.29 -18.35 -10.92
C GLY A 117 -15.23 -18.09 -12.00
N TYR A 118 -14.11 -17.45 -11.65
CA TYR A 118 -12.94 -17.32 -12.53
C TYR A 118 -11.95 -18.46 -12.28
N PRO A 119 -11.98 -19.58 -13.02
CA PRO A 119 -10.82 -20.45 -13.14
C PRO A 119 -9.92 -19.94 -14.27
N ASN A 120 -8.60 -19.92 -14.03
CA ASN A 120 -7.55 -19.72 -15.05
C ASN A 120 -7.77 -18.53 -16.02
N PHE A 121 -8.29 -17.43 -15.49
CA PHE A 121 -8.72 -16.28 -16.30
C PHE A 121 -7.55 -15.47 -16.87
N ILE A 122 -6.40 -15.45 -16.19
CA ILE A 122 -5.15 -14.89 -16.73
C ILE A 122 -4.75 -15.63 -18.02
N ASP A 123 -4.78 -16.97 -18.05
CA ASP A 123 -4.41 -17.75 -19.23
C ASP A 123 -5.44 -17.70 -20.37
N SER A 124 -6.71 -17.41 -20.07
CA SER A 124 -7.81 -17.36 -21.05
C SER A 124 -8.16 -15.95 -21.56
N LEU A 125 -7.92 -14.89 -20.78
CA LEU A 125 -7.96 -13.50 -21.25
C LEU A 125 -6.65 -13.05 -21.88
N ILE A 126 -5.51 -13.53 -21.40
CA ILE A 126 -4.23 -13.12 -21.97
C ILE A 126 -3.95 -14.06 -23.14
N SER A 127 -4.69 -13.89 -24.24
CA SER A 127 -4.23 -14.32 -25.59
C SER A 127 -3.34 -13.23 -26.20
N ILE A 128 -2.49 -12.61 -25.40
CA ILE A 128 -1.21 -12.21 -25.93
C ILE A 128 -0.39 -13.51 -25.94
N PRO A 129 0.37 -13.82 -27.01
CA PRO A 129 1.22 -14.99 -27.02
C PRO A 129 1.95 -15.08 -25.68
N LYS A 130 1.96 -16.23 -25.00
CA LYS A 130 2.74 -16.44 -23.76
C LYS A 130 4.19 -15.93 -23.92
N ASP A 131 4.64 -15.90 -25.17
CA ASP A 131 5.88 -15.41 -25.76
C ASP A 131 6.14 -13.89 -25.58
N PHE A 132 5.11 -13.06 -25.42
CA PHE A 132 5.27 -11.60 -25.42
C PHE A 132 5.73 -11.02 -24.07
N TYR A 133 5.95 -11.85 -23.06
CA TYR A 133 6.15 -11.33 -21.72
C TYR A 133 7.39 -11.84 -20.99
N TRP A 134 7.98 -12.99 -21.36
CA TRP A 134 9.13 -13.52 -20.61
C TRP A 134 10.19 -14.24 -21.47
N HIS A 135 11.43 -13.72 -21.38
CA HIS A 135 12.71 -14.13 -22.00
C HIS A 135 12.76 -14.23 -23.55
N ASN A 136 13.63 -13.41 -24.17
CA ASN A 136 13.79 -13.18 -25.63
C ASN A 136 12.72 -12.33 -26.34
N LEU A 137 11.98 -11.52 -25.57
CA LEU A 137 11.02 -10.49 -26.02
C LEU A 137 11.49 -9.72 -27.26
N GLU A 138 12.70 -9.19 -27.24
CA GLU A 138 13.24 -8.39 -28.34
C GLU A 138 13.44 -9.21 -29.62
N GLN A 139 13.94 -10.44 -29.52
CA GLN A 139 14.12 -11.32 -30.68
C GLN A 139 12.79 -11.79 -31.27
N GLN A 140 11.82 -12.17 -30.43
CA GLN A 140 10.52 -12.67 -30.89
C GLN A 140 9.66 -11.54 -31.45
N GLN A 141 9.61 -10.39 -30.78
CA GLN A 141 8.95 -9.19 -31.28
C GLN A 141 9.55 -8.76 -32.63
N GLN A 142 10.88 -8.72 -32.75
CA GLN A 142 11.53 -8.42 -34.02
C GLN A 142 11.22 -9.48 -35.10
N THR A 143 11.09 -10.75 -34.71
CA THR A 143 10.73 -11.83 -35.65
C THR A 143 9.29 -11.67 -36.14
N LEU A 144 8.34 -11.38 -35.26
CA LEU A 144 6.94 -11.07 -35.62
C LEU A 144 6.85 -9.80 -36.47
N LEU A 145 7.52 -8.72 -36.08
CA LEU A 145 7.57 -7.49 -36.87
C LEU A 145 8.11 -7.74 -38.29
N LYS A 146 9.14 -8.58 -38.43
CA LYS A 146 9.68 -8.97 -39.75
C LYS A 146 8.73 -9.84 -40.57
N THR A 147 7.92 -10.68 -39.92
CA THR A 147 7.07 -11.68 -40.62
C THR A 147 5.67 -11.17 -40.94
N VAL A 148 4.99 -10.51 -40.01
CA VAL A 148 3.60 -10.03 -40.19
C VAL A 148 3.49 -8.51 -40.34
N GLY A 149 4.56 -7.77 -40.07
CA GLY A 149 4.58 -6.30 -40.14
C GLY A 149 3.80 -5.62 -39.02
N LEU A 150 4.00 -4.30 -38.87
CA LEU A 150 3.34 -3.48 -37.85
C LEU A 150 1.81 -3.58 -37.92
N THR A 151 1.23 -3.44 -39.12
CA THR A 151 -0.23 -3.52 -39.32
C THR A 151 -0.79 -4.89 -38.92
N GLY A 152 -0.07 -5.98 -39.23
CA GLY A 152 -0.46 -7.32 -38.83
C GLY A 152 -0.46 -7.50 -37.31
N MET A 153 0.55 -6.97 -36.63
CA MET A 153 0.61 -7.01 -35.16
C MET A 153 -0.50 -6.20 -34.51
N ILE A 154 -0.79 -4.99 -35.02
CA ILE A 154 -1.91 -4.18 -34.53
C ILE A 154 -3.23 -4.94 -34.68
N GLN A 155 -3.46 -5.58 -35.84
CA GLN A 155 -4.67 -6.36 -36.07
C GLN A 155 -4.77 -7.55 -35.11
N GLN A 156 -3.66 -8.22 -34.81
CA GLN A 156 -3.63 -9.31 -33.84
C GLN A 156 -3.99 -8.82 -32.42
N ILE A 157 -3.41 -7.69 -31.98
CA ILE A 157 -3.73 -7.06 -30.69
C ILE A 157 -5.22 -6.73 -30.61
N GLU A 158 -5.79 -6.08 -31.64
CA GLU A 158 -7.20 -5.72 -31.69
C GLU A 158 -8.12 -6.95 -31.72
N ASN A 159 -7.76 -7.99 -32.48
CA ASN A 159 -8.53 -9.23 -32.52
C ASN A 159 -8.54 -9.94 -31.17
N SER A 160 -7.39 -10.02 -30.49
CA SER A 160 -7.31 -10.56 -29.13
C SER A 160 -8.14 -9.74 -28.14
N PHE A 161 -8.04 -8.41 -28.18
CA PHE A 161 -8.84 -7.52 -27.33
C PHE A 161 -10.35 -7.75 -27.53
N ARG A 162 -10.83 -7.82 -28.78
CA ARG A 162 -12.25 -8.06 -29.08
C ARG A 162 -12.72 -9.45 -28.67
N LYS A 163 -11.89 -10.47 -28.90
CA LYS A 163 -12.17 -11.85 -28.46
C LYS A 163 -12.37 -11.89 -26.95
N ASN A 164 -11.50 -11.20 -26.21
CA ASN A 164 -11.60 -11.08 -24.75
C ASN A 164 -12.87 -10.33 -24.32
N GLU A 165 -13.25 -9.23 -24.98
CA GLU A 165 -14.49 -8.52 -24.69
C GLU A 165 -15.74 -9.38 -24.88
N VAL A 166 -15.73 -10.27 -25.88
CA VAL A 166 -16.82 -11.24 -26.09
C VAL A 166 -16.80 -12.28 -24.98
N SER A 167 -15.63 -12.83 -24.63
CA SER A 167 -15.47 -13.76 -23.52
C SER A 167 -15.97 -13.17 -22.21
N ILE A 168 -15.59 -11.92 -21.88
CA ILE A 168 -16.02 -11.20 -20.66
C ILE A 168 -17.54 -11.06 -20.62
N ARG A 169 -18.17 -10.70 -21.76
CA ARG A 169 -19.63 -10.57 -21.85
C ARG A 169 -20.34 -11.89 -21.62
N ASN A 170 -19.83 -12.98 -22.20
CA ASN A 170 -20.42 -14.31 -22.08
C ASN A 170 -20.36 -14.89 -20.65
N LEU A 171 -19.56 -14.31 -19.77
CA LEU A 171 -19.49 -14.72 -18.35
C LEU A 171 -20.67 -14.24 -17.51
N ASN A 172 -21.54 -13.34 -18.02
CA ASN A 172 -22.73 -12.83 -17.31
C ASN A 172 -22.47 -12.38 -15.87
N LEU A 173 -21.40 -11.60 -15.69
CA LEU A 173 -20.92 -11.16 -14.38
C LEU A 173 -21.68 -9.91 -13.90
N PRO A 174 -21.73 -9.65 -12.58
CA PRO A 174 -22.15 -8.35 -12.06
C PRO A 174 -21.33 -7.21 -12.68
N ASP A 175 -21.96 -6.06 -12.94
CA ASP A 175 -21.37 -4.93 -13.68
C ASP A 175 -20.00 -4.51 -13.16
N MET A 176 -19.86 -4.37 -11.83
CA MET A 176 -18.60 -3.99 -11.21
C MET A 176 -17.47 -4.98 -11.53
N ARG A 177 -17.77 -6.28 -11.57
CA ARG A 177 -16.78 -7.31 -11.88
C ARG A 177 -16.46 -7.34 -13.36
N ALA A 178 -17.46 -7.28 -14.22
CA ALA A 178 -17.24 -7.21 -15.67
C ALA A 178 -16.34 -6.02 -16.04
N GLU A 179 -16.60 -4.85 -15.44
CA GLU A 179 -15.83 -3.64 -15.67
C GLU A 179 -14.34 -3.78 -15.30
N ILE A 180 -14.03 -4.48 -14.22
CA ILE A 180 -12.64 -4.74 -13.83
C ILE A 180 -11.90 -5.55 -14.90
N LEU A 181 -12.57 -6.54 -15.49
CA LEU A 181 -11.95 -7.39 -16.51
C LEU A 181 -11.77 -6.66 -17.83
N ARG A 182 -12.73 -5.80 -18.20
CA ARG A 182 -12.60 -4.90 -19.36
C ARG A 182 -11.40 -3.99 -19.20
N LYS A 183 -11.26 -3.34 -18.04
CA LYS A 183 -10.08 -2.50 -17.76
C LYS A 183 -8.78 -3.30 -17.83
N MET A 184 -8.76 -4.54 -17.34
CA MET A 184 -7.58 -5.40 -17.47
C MET A 184 -7.27 -5.73 -18.94
N ASN A 185 -8.29 -6.06 -19.73
CA ASN A 185 -8.16 -6.28 -21.17
C ASN A 185 -7.59 -5.04 -21.88
N SER A 186 -8.05 -3.84 -21.50
CA SER A 186 -7.47 -2.57 -21.94
C SER A 186 -5.99 -2.44 -21.56
N SER A 187 -5.62 -2.73 -20.30
CA SER A 187 -4.21 -2.67 -19.85
C SER A 187 -3.31 -3.61 -20.66
N ILE A 188 -3.79 -4.81 -20.96
CA ILE A 188 -3.09 -5.81 -21.78
C ILE A 188 -2.85 -5.25 -23.19
N LYS A 189 -3.90 -4.75 -23.84
CA LYS A 189 -3.81 -4.09 -25.16
C LYS A 189 -2.80 -2.95 -25.12
N TYR A 190 -2.90 -2.03 -24.16
CA TYR A 190 -2.03 -0.85 -24.12
C TYR A 190 -0.59 -1.18 -23.76
N THR A 191 -0.34 -2.24 -22.98
CA THR A 191 1.01 -2.73 -22.72
C THR A 191 1.64 -3.27 -24.01
N ALA A 192 0.90 -4.05 -24.80
CA ALA A 192 1.36 -4.53 -26.11
C ALA A 192 1.65 -3.36 -27.06
N THR A 193 0.75 -2.38 -27.12
CA THR A 193 0.96 -1.18 -27.94
C THR A 193 2.16 -0.36 -27.47
N ALA A 194 2.40 -0.27 -26.15
CA ALA A 194 3.57 0.40 -25.59
C ALA A 194 4.88 -0.21 -26.09
N TYR A 195 4.97 -1.54 -26.20
CA TYR A 195 6.15 -2.22 -26.76
C TYR A 195 6.38 -1.87 -28.23
N LEU A 196 5.31 -1.71 -29.02
CA LEU A 196 5.41 -1.27 -30.41
C LEU A 196 5.87 0.20 -30.52
N LEU A 197 5.44 1.06 -29.60
CA LEU A 197 5.81 2.48 -29.60
C LEU A 197 7.29 2.74 -29.30
N VAL A 198 7.95 1.85 -28.54
CA VAL A 198 9.37 2.00 -28.17
C VAL A 198 10.31 1.15 -29.02
N ASP A 199 9.77 0.36 -29.95
CA ASP A 199 10.57 -0.47 -30.85
C ASP A 199 11.33 0.41 -31.85
N SER A 200 12.66 0.24 -31.92
CA SER A 200 13.52 1.04 -32.79
C SER A 200 13.34 0.74 -34.28
N THR A 201 12.82 -0.45 -34.62
CA THR A 201 12.57 -0.88 -36.00
C THR A 201 11.29 -0.26 -36.56
N VAL A 202 10.38 0.16 -35.69
CA VAL A 202 9.15 0.86 -36.04
C VAL A 202 9.41 2.37 -36.00
N SER A 203 9.60 2.96 -37.17
CA SER A 203 9.81 4.41 -37.29
C SER A 203 8.56 5.21 -36.91
N THR A 204 8.71 6.53 -36.72
CA THR A 204 7.60 7.49 -36.51
C THR A 204 6.78 7.62 -37.80
N SER A 205 5.97 6.60 -38.07
CA SER A 205 5.03 6.52 -39.18
C SER A 205 3.67 7.08 -38.78
N SER A 206 2.80 7.35 -39.76
CA SER A 206 1.40 7.73 -39.50
C SER A 206 0.64 6.66 -38.70
N THR A 207 1.03 5.38 -38.84
CA THR A 207 0.43 4.26 -38.10
C THR A 207 0.85 4.32 -36.62
N THR A 208 2.14 4.53 -36.36
CA THR A 208 2.67 4.67 -34.99
C THR A 208 2.11 5.92 -34.30
N ASP A 209 1.90 7.01 -35.06
CA ASP A 209 1.22 8.22 -34.57
C ASP A 209 -0.23 7.94 -34.15
N SER A 210 -0.96 7.14 -34.94
CA SER A 210 -2.32 6.74 -34.59
C SER A 210 -2.35 5.91 -33.31
N LEU A 211 -1.39 4.98 -33.12
CA LEU A 211 -1.26 4.19 -31.89
C LEU A 211 -0.98 5.08 -30.67
N TYR A 212 -0.04 6.02 -30.80
CA TYR A 212 0.26 6.99 -29.76
C TYR A 212 -0.99 7.81 -29.37
N ASN A 213 -1.72 8.33 -30.36
CA ASN A 213 -2.92 9.13 -30.13
C ASN A 213 -4.05 8.30 -29.48
N ASP A 214 -4.15 7.01 -29.79
CA ASP A 214 -5.09 6.10 -29.11
C ASP A 214 -4.72 5.89 -27.65
N MET A 215 -3.46 5.56 -27.38
CA MET A 215 -2.96 5.38 -26.01
C MET A 215 -3.09 6.65 -25.16
N TYR A 216 -2.73 7.80 -25.72
CA TYR A 216 -2.79 9.07 -25.02
C TYR A 216 -4.24 9.44 -24.62
N ARG A 217 -5.23 9.18 -25.49
CA ARG A 217 -6.65 9.42 -25.17
C ARG A 217 -7.19 8.54 -24.03
N HIS A 218 -6.64 7.35 -23.85
CA HIS A 218 -7.10 6.39 -22.84
C HIS A 218 -6.20 6.35 -21.59
N VAL A 219 -5.24 7.28 -21.46
CA VAL A 219 -4.27 7.25 -20.35
C VAL A 219 -4.91 7.33 -18.96
N ASN A 220 -6.05 8.02 -18.83
CA ASN A 220 -6.80 8.09 -17.57
C ASN A 220 -7.45 6.74 -17.20
N GLU A 221 -7.93 5.99 -18.19
CA GLU A 221 -8.46 4.63 -17.98
C GLU A 221 -7.34 3.71 -17.50
N ILE A 222 -6.17 3.79 -18.16
CA ILE A 222 -4.95 3.06 -17.81
C ILE A 222 -4.54 3.37 -16.37
N ARG A 223 -4.53 4.65 -15.99
CA ARG A 223 -4.20 5.10 -14.62
C ARG A 223 -5.12 4.53 -13.54
N SER A 224 -6.38 4.24 -13.88
CA SER A 224 -7.35 3.68 -12.92
C SER A 224 -7.04 2.25 -12.48
N LEU A 225 -6.07 1.59 -13.12
CA LEU A 225 -5.61 0.24 -12.82
C LEU A 225 -4.34 0.27 -11.96
N ASN A 226 -4.27 -0.54 -10.90
CA ASN A 226 -3.08 -0.63 -10.06
C ASN A 226 -2.17 -1.77 -10.55
N ALA A 227 -1.28 -1.48 -11.51
CA ALA A 227 -0.35 -2.48 -12.03
C ALA A 227 1.00 -1.86 -12.41
N LEU A 228 2.09 -2.61 -12.16
CA LEU A 228 3.44 -2.32 -12.67
C LEU A 228 3.47 -1.97 -14.17
N ASN A 229 2.49 -2.47 -14.93
CA ASN A 229 2.35 -2.25 -16.37
C ASN A 229 2.16 -0.77 -16.73
N ASN A 230 1.57 0.04 -15.85
CA ASN A 230 1.34 1.46 -16.12
C ASN A 230 2.66 2.22 -16.31
N THR A 231 3.70 1.87 -15.56
CA THR A 231 5.02 2.49 -15.69
C THR A 231 5.61 2.29 -17.08
N ASN A 232 5.45 1.09 -17.66
CA ASN A 232 5.91 0.81 -19.03
C ASN A 232 5.09 1.57 -20.08
N ILE A 233 3.77 1.63 -19.89
CA ILE A 233 2.88 2.40 -20.77
C ILE A 233 3.23 3.89 -20.74
N TYR A 234 3.36 4.47 -19.55
CA TYR A 234 3.72 5.89 -19.38
C TYR A 234 5.09 6.18 -19.98
N ARG A 235 6.08 5.32 -19.73
CA ARG A 235 7.39 5.41 -20.37
C ARG A 235 7.28 5.45 -21.89
N ALA A 236 6.50 4.56 -22.49
CA ALA A 236 6.35 4.50 -23.94
C ALA A 236 5.70 5.75 -24.52
N ILE A 237 4.64 6.27 -23.89
CA ILE A 237 3.97 7.52 -24.30
C ILE A 237 4.96 8.69 -24.24
N ILE A 238 5.67 8.85 -23.12
CA ILE A 238 6.63 9.94 -22.90
C ILE A 238 7.78 9.85 -23.89
N ALA A 239 8.37 8.67 -24.04
CA ALA A 239 9.52 8.48 -24.90
C ALA A 239 9.17 8.62 -26.39
N TYR A 240 7.99 8.13 -26.82
CA TYR A 240 7.53 8.31 -28.19
C TYR A 240 7.28 9.79 -28.48
N ASN A 241 6.62 10.50 -27.55
CA ASN A 241 6.41 11.93 -27.65
C ASN A 241 7.73 12.70 -27.83
N ALA A 242 8.73 12.40 -26.99
CA ALA A 242 10.04 13.02 -27.05
C ALA A 242 10.75 12.72 -28.38
N LYS A 243 10.76 11.45 -28.82
CA LYS A 243 11.43 11.05 -30.06
C LYS A 243 10.76 11.60 -31.32
N LYS A 244 9.44 11.76 -31.32
CA LYS A 244 8.71 12.42 -32.41
C LYS A 244 9.25 13.83 -32.67
N ARG A 245 9.70 14.52 -31.61
CA ARG A 245 10.32 15.85 -31.68
C ARG A 245 11.81 15.81 -31.97
N ASN A 246 12.52 14.84 -31.40
CA ASN A 246 13.95 14.62 -31.65
C ASN A 246 14.23 13.15 -31.98
N ARG A 247 14.31 12.83 -33.27
CA ARG A 247 14.47 11.46 -33.77
C ARG A 247 15.76 10.75 -33.32
N LYS A 248 16.76 11.51 -32.84
CA LYS A 248 18.04 10.98 -32.35
C LYS A 248 18.01 10.55 -30.88
N LEU A 249 16.93 10.81 -30.15
CA LEU A 249 16.80 10.38 -28.76
C LEU A 249 16.78 8.86 -28.66
N ASP A 250 17.54 8.35 -27.70
CA ASP A 250 17.52 6.93 -27.30
C ASP A 250 16.34 6.69 -26.35
N TYR A 251 15.50 5.71 -26.68
CA TYR A 251 14.37 5.26 -25.86
C TYR A 251 14.80 4.66 -24.51
N ASN A 252 16.05 4.23 -24.40
CA ASN A 252 16.62 3.69 -23.16
C ASN A 252 17.13 4.78 -22.21
N ASP A 253 17.40 5.98 -22.73
CA ASP A 253 17.69 7.14 -21.90
C ASP A 253 16.38 7.76 -21.39
N VAL A 254 15.90 7.22 -20.28
CA VAL A 254 14.66 7.64 -19.63
C VAL A 254 14.66 9.15 -19.33
N TRP A 255 15.78 9.69 -18.86
CA TRP A 255 15.84 11.09 -18.46
C TRP A 255 15.90 12.04 -19.65
N ALA A 256 16.58 11.66 -20.74
CA ALA A 256 16.52 12.41 -21.99
C ALA A 256 15.10 12.40 -22.60
N CYS A 257 14.39 11.27 -22.50
CA CYS A 257 12.99 11.17 -22.92
C CYS A 257 12.07 12.06 -22.07
N VAL A 258 12.23 12.05 -20.75
CA VAL A 258 11.48 12.93 -19.84
C VAL A 258 11.76 14.41 -20.16
N ALA A 259 13.03 14.77 -20.39
CA ALA A 259 13.42 16.14 -20.76
C ALA A 259 12.78 16.58 -22.08
N GLY A 260 12.81 15.69 -23.07
CA GLY A 260 12.38 15.93 -24.45
C GLY A 260 10.86 15.89 -24.67
N ALA A 261 10.09 15.43 -23.68
CA ALA A 261 8.63 15.44 -23.74
C ALA A 261 8.08 16.87 -23.93
N ASP A 262 6.94 17.00 -24.61
CA ASP A 262 6.27 18.29 -24.78
C ASP A 262 5.56 18.79 -23.53
N GLU A 263 5.26 20.09 -23.54
CA GLU A 263 4.62 20.78 -22.43
C GLU A 263 3.23 20.21 -22.12
N GLN A 264 2.51 19.72 -23.12
CA GLN A 264 1.19 19.13 -22.92
C GLN A 264 1.30 17.81 -22.14
N VAL A 265 2.26 16.94 -22.48
CA VAL A 265 2.57 15.71 -21.74
C VAL A 265 3.07 16.05 -20.34
N LYS A 266 3.97 17.02 -20.20
CA LYS A 266 4.54 17.42 -18.89
C LYS A 266 3.49 17.91 -17.89
N GLN A 267 2.41 18.53 -18.37
CA GLN A 267 1.33 19.02 -17.51
C GLN A 267 0.40 17.90 -16.99
N THR A 268 0.40 16.73 -17.63
CA THR A 268 -0.48 15.62 -17.26
C THR A 268 -0.09 14.96 -15.95
N ASP A 269 -1.07 14.37 -15.27
CA ASP A 269 -0.82 13.63 -14.04
C ASP A 269 -0.01 12.34 -14.28
N PHE A 270 -0.24 11.62 -15.38
CA PHE A 270 0.48 10.37 -15.63
C PHE A 270 1.99 10.59 -15.82
N TYR A 271 2.38 11.74 -16.39
CA TYR A 271 3.78 12.14 -16.50
C TYR A 271 4.39 12.34 -15.11
N LYS A 272 3.68 13.07 -14.24
CA LYS A 272 4.09 13.30 -12.85
C LYS A 272 4.21 11.98 -12.10
N ASP A 273 3.17 11.14 -12.16
CA ASP A 273 3.11 9.81 -11.53
C ASP A 273 4.26 8.90 -11.98
N TYR A 274 4.59 8.91 -13.29
CA TYR A 274 5.70 8.15 -13.84
C TYR A 274 7.04 8.55 -13.21
N ILE A 275 7.35 9.85 -13.20
CA ILE A 275 8.61 10.35 -12.63
C ILE A 275 8.64 10.10 -11.12
N THR A 276 7.53 10.32 -10.40
CA THR A 276 7.45 10.00 -8.97
C THR A 276 7.81 8.53 -8.74
N THR A 277 7.23 7.63 -9.54
CA THR A 277 7.43 6.18 -9.42
C THR A 277 8.87 5.80 -9.71
N MET A 278 9.51 6.41 -10.71
CA MET A 278 10.93 6.19 -11.03
C MET A 278 11.85 6.62 -9.90
N VAL A 279 11.62 7.81 -9.34
CA VAL A 279 12.39 8.35 -8.21
C VAL A 279 12.19 7.50 -6.95
N ALA A 280 10.94 7.19 -6.62
CA ALA A 280 10.56 6.35 -5.49
C ALA A 280 11.20 4.94 -5.59
N GLY A 281 11.10 4.32 -6.76
CA GLY A 281 11.70 3.02 -7.04
C GLY A 281 13.23 3.04 -6.93
N GLY A 282 13.88 4.04 -7.51
CA GLY A 282 15.33 4.23 -7.38
C GLY A 282 15.76 4.33 -5.91
N PHE A 283 15.06 5.12 -5.11
CA PHE A 283 15.37 5.29 -3.69
C PHE A 283 15.19 4.00 -2.87
N VAL A 284 14.15 3.21 -3.17
CA VAL A 284 13.83 1.98 -2.42
C VAL A 284 14.73 0.81 -2.82
N TYR A 285 14.99 0.63 -4.11
CA TYR A 285 15.60 -0.59 -4.64
C TYR A 285 17.07 -0.42 -5.08
N ALA A 286 17.49 0.80 -5.39
CA ALA A 286 18.85 1.11 -5.87
C ALA A 286 19.37 2.44 -5.30
N PRO A 287 19.44 2.58 -3.96
CA PRO A 287 19.79 3.84 -3.30
C PRO A 287 21.15 4.41 -3.74
N GLU A 288 22.10 3.56 -4.10
CA GLU A 288 23.41 3.93 -4.65
C GLU A 288 23.31 4.72 -5.96
N LYS A 289 22.23 4.54 -6.73
CA LYS A 289 21.98 5.26 -8.00
C LYS A 289 21.26 6.59 -7.81
N MET A 290 20.92 6.98 -6.58
CA MET A 290 20.21 8.23 -6.32
C MET A 290 21.00 9.48 -6.70
N GLN A 291 22.33 9.40 -6.74
CA GLN A 291 23.16 10.50 -7.24
C GLN A 291 22.94 10.74 -8.74
N GLU A 292 22.83 9.68 -9.54
CA GLU A 292 22.55 9.76 -10.98
C GLU A 292 21.16 10.36 -11.22
N VAL A 293 20.15 9.89 -10.46
CA VAL A 293 18.78 10.43 -10.49
C VAL A 293 18.77 11.93 -10.16
N ASN A 294 19.51 12.36 -9.13
CA ASN A 294 19.60 13.77 -8.75
C ASN A 294 20.27 14.63 -9.82
N GLN A 295 21.33 14.12 -10.46
CA GLN A 295 22.01 14.82 -11.55
C GLN A 295 21.12 14.96 -12.78
N ALA A 296 20.36 13.93 -13.11
CA ALA A 296 19.38 13.98 -14.19
C ALA A 296 18.26 14.98 -13.88
N LEU A 297 17.64 14.92 -12.70
CA LEU A 297 16.62 15.89 -12.29
C LEU A 297 17.16 17.34 -12.31
N LYS A 298 18.42 17.54 -11.90
CA LYS A 298 19.09 18.85 -11.95
C LYS A 298 19.16 19.42 -13.37
N SER A 299 19.42 18.60 -14.38
CA SER A 299 19.56 19.07 -15.76
C SER A 299 18.22 19.40 -16.41
N ILE A 300 17.13 18.78 -15.96
CA ILE A 300 15.80 18.90 -16.60
C ILE A 300 14.81 19.78 -15.86
N ARG A 301 15.06 20.13 -14.59
CA ARG A 301 14.08 20.86 -13.76
C ARG A 301 13.79 22.31 -14.17
N MET A 302 14.61 22.90 -15.04
CA MET A 302 14.48 24.32 -15.36
C MET A 302 13.09 24.60 -15.95
N GLN A 303 12.38 25.57 -15.37
CA GLN A 303 11.02 26.00 -15.77
C GLN A 303 9.88 25.00 -15.46
N ASP A 304 10.17 23.86 -14.80
CA ASP A 304 9.15 22.90 -14.33
C ASP A 304 9.13 22.86 -12.78
N PRO A 305 8.14 23.51 -12.12
CA PRO A 305 8.05 23.55 -10.66
C PRO A 305 7.93 22.17 -10.01
N TYR A 306 7.34 21.19 -10.70
CA TYR A 306 7.18 19.84 -10.18
C TYR A 306 8.52 19.10 -10.17
N LEU A 307 9.29 19.19 -11.26
CA LEU A 307 10.63 18.60 -11.32
C LEU A 307 11.61 19.28 -10.37
N ASP A 308 11.48 20.60 -10.16
CA ASP A 308 12.31 21.31 -9.17
C ASP A 308 11.98 20.85 -7.74
N THR A 309 10.70 20.68 -7.43
CA THR A 309 10.24 20.10 -6.16
C THR A 309 10.81 18.70 -5.95
N LEU A 310 10.76 17.83 -6.98
CA LEU A 310 11.34 16.49 -6.93
C LEU A 310 12.85 16.53 -6.72
N TYR A 311 13.58 17.38 -7.44
CA TYR A 311 15.03 17.54 -7.28
C TYR A 311 15.41 17.96 -5.86
N GLN A 312 14.71 18.96 -5.30
CA GLN A 312 14.94 19.40 -3.93
C GLN A 312 14.70 18.26 -2.95
N LEU A 313 13.59 17.54 -3.11
CA LEU A 313 13.25 16.41 -2.27
C LEU A 313 14.29 15.31 -2.36
N THR A 314 14.68 14.87 -3.56
CA THR A 314 15.64 13.78 -3.72
C THR A 314 17.04 14.11 -3.21
N ASN A 315 17.46 15.37 -3.21
CA ASN A 315 18.70 15.77 -2.52
C ASN A 315 18.61 15.54 -1.01
N ILE A 316 17.50 15.93 -0.41
CA ILE A 316 17.26 15.69 1.01
C ILE A 316 17.21 14.18 1.29
N LEU A 317 16.56 13.41 0.41
CA LEU A 317 16.49 11.95 0.53
C LEU A 317 17.87 11.30 0.43
N SER A 318 18.71 11.73 -0.50
CA SER A 318 20.09 11.25 -0.62
C SER A 318 20.92 11.56 0.63
N GLU A 319 20.63 12.65 1.34
CA GLU A 319 21.30 12.97 2.60
C GLU A 319 20.90 12.01 3.74
N THR A 320 19.78 11.28 3.64
CA THR A 320 19.39 10.29 4.66
C THR A 320 20.38 9.14 4.79
N PHE A 321 21.18 8.86 3.75
CA PHE A 321 22.22 7.82 3.76
C PHE A 321 23.50 8.25 4.49
N THR A 322 23.75 9.56 4.62
CA THR A 322 24.99 10.12 5.16
C THR A 322 24.78 10.88 6.46
N ASN A 323 23.71 11.67 6.57
CA ASN A 323 23.36 12.45 7.75
C ASN A 323 21.84 12.54 7.93
N PHE A 324 21.28 11.48 8.52
CA PHE A 324 19.84 11.35 8.74
C PHE A 324 19.23 12.54 9.52
N ASN A 325 19.92 13.05 10.55
CA ASN A 325 19.39 14.14 11.37
C ASN A 325 19.25 15.44 10.58
N ARG A 326 20.25 15.76 9.74
CA ARG A 326 20.21 16.94 8.87
C ARG A 326 19.17 16.78 7.77
N ALA A 327 19.10 15.61 7.13
CA ALA A 327 18.04 15.30 6.17
C ALA A 327 16.64 15.43 6.80
N LYS A 328 16.44 14.94 8.02
CA LYS A 328 15.19 15.10 8.77
C LYS A 328 14.85 16.58 8.98
N GLN A 329 15.81 17.41 9.37
CA GLN A 329 15.59 18.86 9.54
C GLN A 329 15.24 19.55 8.21
N GLN A 330 15.95 19.23 7.13
CA GLN A 330 15.66 19.77 5.81
C GLN A 330 14.29 19.32 5.30
N LEU A 331 13.89 18.06 5.54
CA LEU A 331 12.54 17.58 5.22
C LEU A 331 11.48 18.39 5.98
N LYS A 332 11.68 18.66 7.29
CA LYS A 332 10.77 19.52 8.06
C LYS A 332 10.63 20.90 7.45
N VAL A 333 11.74 21.55 7.11
CA VAL A 333 11.74 22.87 6.49
C VAL A 333 11.04 22.83 5.14
N PHE A 334 11.31 21.81 4.33
CA PHE A 334 10.67 21.58 3.04
C PHE A 334 9.16 21.33 3.17
N ALA A 335 8.71 20.63 4.22
CA ALA A 335 7.31 20.29 4.43
C ALA A 335 6.49 21.34 5.17
N ASN A 336 7.11 22.26 5.93
CA ASN A 336 6.47 23.28 6.77
C ASN A 336 5.52 24.26 6.04
N GLY A 337 5.28 24.08 4.74
CA GLY A 337 4.14 24.64 4.01
C GLY A 337 3.01 23.62 3.81
N ARG A 338 2.72 23.28 2.54
CA ARG A 338 1.57 22.46 2.09
C ARG A 338 1.56 21.00 2.57
N PHE A 339 2.65 20.53 3.19
CA PHE A 339 2.89 19.12 3.51
C PHE A 339 3.21 18.87 4.99
N SER A 340 2.97 19.86 5.87
CA SER A 340 3.26 19.79 7.31
C SER A 340 2.66 18.54 7.96
N PHE A 341 1.47 18.14 7.50
CA PHE A 341 0.75 16.93 7.94
C PHE A 341 1.49 15.60 7.70
N ILE A 342 2.45 15.53 6.78
CA ILE A 342 3.21 14.31 6.48
C ILE A 342 4.33 14.10 7.50
N ILE A 343 4.96 15.19 7.95
CA ILE A 343 6.11 15.15 8.86
C ILE A 343 5.67 15.25 10.33
N GLU A 344 4.61 16.02 10.61
CA GLU A 344 4.05 16.16 11.96
C GLU A 344 3.51 14.83 12.52
N ASN A 345 3.07 13.91 11.65
CA ASN A 345 2.50 12.63 12.07
C ASN A 345 3.50 11.64 12.70
N ASP A 346 4.81 11.81 12.47
CA ASP A 346 5.85 11.00 13.12
C ASP A 346 6.61 11.76 14.23
N GLU A 347 6.57 13.08 14.24
CA GLU A 347 7.17 13.92 15.29
C GLU A 347 6.45 13.79 16.64
N LYS A 348 5.13 13.54 16.64
CA LYS A 348 4.42 13.17 17.88
C LYS A 348 4.90 11.83 18.47
N SER A 349 5.51 10.95 17.68
CA SER A 349 6.01 9.65 18.17
C SER A 349 7.49 9.66 18.59
N THR A 350 8.29 10.67 18.21
CA THR A 350 9.76 10.63 18.43
C THR A 350 10.35 11.82 19.18
N ASN A 351 9.59 12.89 19.43
CA ASN A 351 10.06 14.08 20.15
C ASN A 351 9.21 14.45 21.39
N HIS A 352 8.49 13.49 21.98
CA HIS A 352 8.16 13.63 23.39
C HIS A 352 9.44 13.39 24.18
N GLU A 353 9.89 14.38 24.97
CA GLU A 353 10.63 14.08 26.20
C GLU A 353 10.01 12.81 26.77
N ARG A 354 10.79 11.74 26.98
CA ARG A 354 10.23 10.44 27.38
C ARG A 354 9.38 10.64 28.63
N LYS A 355 8.07 10.79 28.45
CA LYS A 355 7.12 11.00 29.53
C LYS A 355 7.03 9.68 30.26
N SER A 356 7.12 9.73 31.57
CA SER A 356 6.99 8.55 32.41
C SER A 356 5.91 8.80 33.44
N ILE A 357 5.14 7.77 33.74
CA ILE A 357 4.13 7.81 34.80
C ILE A 357 4.71 7.47 36.17
N THR A 358 5.96 7.01 36.25
CA THR A 358 6.58 6.50 37.49
C THR A 358 6.56 7.51 38.64
N ASN A 359 6.75 8.79 38.31
CA ASN A 359 6.82 9.88 39.28
C ASN A 359 5.47 10.60 39.52
N LEU A 360 4.39 10.13 38.89
CA LEU A 360 3.07 10.71 39.12
C LEU A 360 2.53 10.26 40.49
N ALA A 361 1.83 11.18 41.15
CA ALA A 361 0.96 10.84 42.27
C ALA A 361 -0.09 9.80 41.83
N ALA A 362 -0.70 9.11 42.80
CA ALA A 362 -1.72 8.09 42.51
C ALA A 362 -2.84 8.63 41.60
N ILE A 363 -3.21 7.87 40.58
CA ILE A 363 -4.26 8.23 39.64
C ILE A 363 -5.38 7.22 39.82
N ASN A 364 -6.45 7.66 40.48
CA ASN A 364 -7.54 6.77 40.84
C ASN A 364 -8.42 6.46 39.62
N LEU A 365 -8.61 5.17 39.38
CA LEU A 365 -9.54 4.57 38.44
C LEU A 365 -10.64 3.84 39.23
N TYR A 366 -11.84 3.77 38.68
CA TYR A 366 -12.94 2.99 39.23
C TYR A 366 -13.47 2.01 38.18
N ASP A 367 -13.70 0.75 38.55
CA ASP A 367 -14.40 -0.21 37.70
C ASP A 367 -15.94 0.00 37.76
N PHE A 368 -16.71 -0.93 37.21
CA PHE A 368 -18.17 -0.87 37.23
C PHE A 368 -18.79 -1.11 38.61
N ASP A 369 -18.08 -1.79 39.51
CA ASP A 369 -18.52 -2.08 40.88
C ASP A 369 -18.10 -0.96 41.86
N GLY A 370 -17.38 0.04 41.37
CA GLY A 370 -16.87 1.15 42.17
C GLY A 370 -15.58 0.82 42.95
N ASN A 371 -14.93 -0.30 42.63
CA ASN A 371 -13.63 -0.63 43.23
C ASN A 371 -12.57 0.32 42.68
N GLN A 372 -11.73 0.82 43.58
CA GLN A 372 -10.67 1.77 43.23
C GLN A 372 -9.38 1.06 42.85
N PHE A 373 -8.76 1.48 41.75
CA PHE A 373 -7.46 1.03 41.27
C PHE A 373 -6.52 2.22 41.02
N ASP A 374 -5.20 2.01 41.08
CA ASP A 374 -4.22 2.99 40.58
C ASP A 374 -3.92 2.70 39.11
N PHE A 375 -4.06 3.72 38.25
CA PHE A 375 -3.72 3.65 36.83
C PHE A 375 -2.34 3.04 36.59
N LYS A 376 -1.35 3.39 37.43
CA LYS A 376 0.02 2.88 37.28
C LYS A 376 0.05 1.36 37.37
N GLN A 377 -0.64 0.78 38.34
CA GLN A 377 -0.71 -0.67 38.52
C GLN A 377 -1.44 -1.36 37.36
N VAL A 378 -2.54 -0.75 36.89
CA VAL A 378 -3.35 -1.30 35.79
C VAL A 378 -2.55 -1.41 34.49
N VAL A 379 -1.73 -0.40 34.16
CA VAL A 379 -1.06 -0.34 32.85
C VAL A 379 0.37 -0.89 32.83
N THR A 380 0.97 -1.18 33.99
CA THR A 380 2.31 -1.78 34.11
C THR A 380 2.27 -3.22 34.62
N ASP A 381 1.20 -3.96 34.32
CA ASP A 381 1.14 -5.39 34.62
C ASP A 381 2.27 -6.14 33.89
N SER A 382 3.08 -6.88 34.66
CA SER A 382 4.27 -7.58 34.17
C SER A 382 3.97 -8.73 33.22
N ASN A 383 2.71 -9.20 33.15
CA ASN A 383 2.26 -10.19 32.17
C ASN A 383 2.24 -9.63 30.74
N TYR A 384 2.21 -8.31 30.59
CA TYR A 384 2.19 -7.61 29.31
C TYR A 384 3.48 -6.83 29.12
N LYS A 385 3.97 -6.76 27.88
CA LYS A 385 5.08 -5.86 27.51
C LYS A 385 4.59 -4.45 27.27
N LEU A 386 3.36 -4.33 26.77
CA LEU A 386 2.74 -3.08 26.36
C LEU A 386 1.30 -3.02 26.82
N THR A 387 0.85 -1.81 27.12
CA THR A 387 -0.56 -1.51 27.33
C THR A 387 -0.99 -0.41 26.36
N LEU A 388 -2.06 -0.67 25.61
CA LEU A 388 -2.77 0.34 24.85
C LEU A 388 -3.95 0.85 25.67
N VAL A 389 -3.97 2.15 25.94
CA VAL A 389 -5.03 2.83 26.68
C VAL A 389 -5.91 3.61 25.70
N ASP A 390 -7.22 3.36 25.72
CA ASP A 390 -8.25 4.09 24.98
C ASP A 390 -8.98 5.08 25.91
N PHE A 391 -8.76 6.38 25.71
CA PHE A 391 -9.52 7.42 26.39
C PHE A 391 -10.80 7.75 25.61
N TRP A 392 -11.94 7.51 26.23
CA TRP A 392 -13.26 7.65 25.60
C TRP A 392 -14.30 8.23 26.55
N ALA A 393 -15.53 8.44 26.07
CA ALA A 393 -16.68 8.78 26.90
C ALA A 393 -18.00 8.35 26.24
N SER A 394 -19.03 8.13 27.05
CA SER A 394 -20.39 7.73 26.62
C SER A 394 -21.02 8.68 25.61
N TRP A 395 -20.68 9.97 25.68
CA TRP A 395 -21.16 11.03 24.80
C TRP A 395 -20.28 11.26 23.56
N CYS A 396 -19.14 10.58 23.45
CA CYS A 396 -18.21 10.75 22.34
C CYS A 396 -18.57 9.83 21.17
N ILE A 397 -19.43 10.29 20.26
CA ILE A 397 -19.83 9.53 19.06
C ILE A 397 -18.62 9.03 18.24
N PRO A 398 -17.59 9.85 17.95
CA PRO A 398 -16.42 9.37 17.23
C PRO A 398 -15.68 8.24 17.97
N CYS A 399 -15.68 8.23 19.31
CA CYS A 399 -15.05 7.18 20.09
C CYS A 399 -15.82 5.86 19.92
N LEU A 400 -17.15 5.92 20.02
CA LEU A 400 -18.03 4.77 19.81
C LEU A 400 -17.85 4.15 18.41
N ASN A 401 -17.64 4.99 17.39
CA ASN A 401 -17.40 4.52 16.01
C ASN A 401 -16.05 3.79 15.82
N GLU A 402 -15.05 4.05 16.66
CA GLU A 402 -13.73 3.40 16.58
C GLU A 402 -13.69 2.04 17.30
N MET A 403 -14.59 1.81 18.26
CA MET A 403 -14.60 0.61 19.10
C MET A 403 -14.73 -0.71 18.32
N PRO A 404 -15.57 -0.83 17.27
CA PRO A 404 -15.62 -2.05 16.46
C PRO A 404 -14.29 -2.36 15.77
N ALA A 405 -13.51 -1.34 15.42
CA ALA A 405 -12.17 -1.53 14.85
C ALA A 405 -11.17 -1.93 15.94
N LEU A 406 -11.24 -1.31 17.12
CA LEU A 406 -10.41 -1.67 18.28
C LEU A 406 -10.61 -3.13 18.69
N LYS A 407 -11.87 -3.57 18.79
CA LYS A 407 -12.22 -4.96 19.13
C LYS A 407 -11.64 -5.96 18.13
N LYS A 408 -11.70 -5.65 16.83
CA LYS A 408 -11.09 -6.48 15.79
C LYS A 408 -9.57 -6.58 15.94
N VAL A 409 -8.90 -5.50 16.32
CA VAL A 409 -7.45 -5.52 16.53
C VAL A 409 -7.10 -6.32 17.78
N GLU A 410 -7.83 -6.12 18.88
CA GLU A 410 -7.69 -6.92 20.10
C GLU A 410 -7.82 -8.42 19.80
N ASP A 411 -8.88 -8.82 19.08
CA ASP A 411 -9.12 -10.23 18.75
C ASP A 411 -8.00 -10.82 17.87
N LYS A 412 -7.47 -10.05 16.92
CA LYS A 412 -6.33 -10.47 16.08
C LYS A 412 -5.03 -10.60 16.87
N LEU A 413 -4.83 -9.74 17.85
CA LEU A 413 -3.61 -9.67 18.66
C LEU A 413 -3.70 -10.53 19.93
N LYS A 414 -4.76 -11.31 20.09
CA LYS A 414 -4.93 -12.27 21.18
C LYS A 414 -3.72 -13.20 21.28
N GLY A 415 -3.17 -13.33 22.49
CA GLY A 415 -1.95 -14.11 22.76
C GLY A 415 -0.64 -13.36 22.50
N LYS A 416 -0.67 -12.12 22.02
CA LYS A 416 0.47 -11.20 22.11
C LYS A 416 0.52 -10.59 23.51
N SER A 417 1.71 -10.18 23.93
CA SER A 417 1.95 -9.55 25.23
C SER A 417 1.54 -8.06 25.19
N ILE A 418 0.28 -7.80 24.82
CA ILE A 418 -0.35 -6.49 24.75
C ILE A 418 -1.63 -6.53 25.58
N GLN A 419 -1.75 -5.62 26.53
CA GLN A 419 -2.97 -5.33 27.25
C GLN A 419 -3.73 -4.21 26.54
N PHE A 420 -5.04 -4.29 26.53
CA PHE A 420 -5.91 -3.20 26.08
C PHE A 420 -6.74 -2.73 27.27
N VAL A 421 -6.75 -1.43 27.53
CA VAL A 421 -7.46 -0.82 28.67
C VAL A 421 -8.30 0.33 28.16
N ALA A 422 -9.59 0.34 28.45
CA ALA A 422 -10.44 1.49 28.20
C ALA A 422 -10.57 2.34 29.47
N ILE A 423 -10.40 3.66 29.31
CA ILE A 423 -10.54 4.64 30.38
C ILE A 423 -11.57 5.68 29.96
N SER A 424 -12.73 5.66 30.59
CA SER A 424 -13.74 6.68 30.43
C SER A 424 -13.37 7.96 31.17
N ILE A 425 -13.65 9.09 30.51
CA ILE A 425 -13.59 10.44 31.09
C ILE A 425 -14.98 10.97 31.49
N ASP A 426 -16.01 10.12 31.48
CA ASP A 426 -17.31 10.44 32.03
C ASP A 426 -17.18 10.87 33.50
N LYS A 427 -18.00 11.84 33.88
CA LYS A 427 -18.07 12.28 35.28
C LYS A 427 -18.87 11.27 36.10
N GLU A 428 -18.72 11.36 37.42
CA GLU A 428 -19.46 10.51 38.36
C GLU A 428 -20.97 10.57 38.12
N GLU A 429 -21.52 11.75 37.80
CA GLU A 429 -22.96 11.91 37.57
C GLU A 429 -23.46 11.23 36.27
N ALA A 430 -22.54 10.71 35.45
CA ALA A 430 -22.83 10.01 34.19
C ALA A 430 -22.39 8.53 34.23
N ILE A 431 -22.19 7.96 35.42
CA ILE A 431 -21.75 6.57 35.60
C ILE A 431 -22.66 5.56 34.89
N ASP A 432 -23.98 5.70 35.00
CA ASP A 432 -24.94 4.79 34.35
C ASP A 432 -24.81 4.84 32.83
N LYS A 433 -24.61 6.04 32.26
CA LYS A 433 -24.44 6.22 30.81
C LYS A 433 -23.15 5.58 30.31
N TRP A 434 -22.07 5.68 31.09
CA TRP A 434 -20.80 5.02 30.80
C TRP A 434 -20.97 3.50 30.81
N ILE A 435 -21.55 2.94 31.88
CA ILE A 435 -21.78 1.49 32.02
C ILE A 435 -22.66 0.98 30.87
N GLU A 436 -23.75 1.67 30.55
CA GLU A 436 -24.63 1.29 29.45
C GLU A 436 -23.92 1.35 28.08
N ALA A 437 -23.19 2.42 27.81
CA ALA A 437 -22.46 2.56 26.55
C ALA A 437 -21.36 1.50 26.41
N ALA A 438 -20.66 1.18 27.50
CA ALA A 438 -19.62 0.16 27.49
C ALA A 438 -20.19 -1.23 27.21
N LYS A 439 -21.28 -1.62 27.89
CA LYS A 439 -21.97 -2.90 27.68
C LYS A 439 -22.53 -3.02 26.25
N ARG A 440 -23.12 -1.96 25.70
CA ARG A 440 -23.67 -1.96 24.33
C ARG A 440 -22.62 -2.15 23.25
N ASN A 441 -21.43 -1.59 23.43
CA ASN A 441 -20.37 -1.61 22.42
C ASN A 441 -19.38 -2.79 22.60
N THR A 442 -19.66 -3.71 23.53
CA THR A 442 -18.83 -4.90 23.81
C THR A 442 -17.36 -4.54 24.02
N ILE A 443 -17.10 -3.40 24.66
CA ILE A 443 -15.76 -2.88 24.88
C ILE A 443 -15.09 -3.71 25.96
N PHE A 444 -14.11 -4.50 25.55
CA PHE A 444 -13.24 -5.36 26.35
C PHE A 444 -13.96 -6.39 27.23
N SER A 445 -13.42 -7.60 27.29
CA SER A 445 -13.77 -8.53 28.36
C SER A 445 -13.38 -7.89 29.70
N GLU A 446 -14.28 -7.96 30.69
CA GLU A 446 -13.94 -7.68 32.09
C GLU A 446 -12.62 -8.37 32.47
N PRO A 447 -11.68 -7.74 33.20
CA PRO A 447 -11.76 -6.42 33.87
C PRO A 447 -10.86 -5.34 33.21
N SER A 448 -11.12 -4.93 31.96
CA SER A 448 -10.26 -3.96 31.23
C SER A 448 -10.93 -2.60 30.96
N GLN A 449 -11.88 -2.20 31.81
CA GLN A 449 -12.69 -0.99 31.62
C GLN A 449 -12.78 -0.20 32.94
N TYR A 450 -12.39 1.07 32.89
CA TYR A 450 -12.32 1.93 34.06
C TYR A 450 -12.82 3.34 33.80
N ARG A 451 -13.22 4.06 34.84
CA ARG A 451 -13.52 5.50 34.83
C ARG A 451 -12.41 6.26 35.55
N LEU A 452 -11.90 7.32 34.93
CA LEU A 452 -10.89 8.18 35.54
C LEU A 452 -11.52 9.13 36.55
N ALA A 453 -10.99 9.15 37.78
CA ALA A 453 -11.36 10.15 38.77
C ALA A 453 -10.81 11.55 38.38
N ASN A 454 -11.62 12.59 38.57
CA ASN A 454 -11.20 13.99 38.50
C ASN A 454 -10.39 14.34 37.23
N PHE A 455 -10.93 14.01 36.04
CA PHE A 455 -10.29 14.22 34.73
C PHE A 455 -9.52 15.56 34.60
N LYS A 456 -10.12 16.68 35.02
CA LYS A 456 -9.53 18.02 34.91
C LYS A 456 -8.29 18.22 35.79
N GLN A 457 -8.25 17.60 36.97
CA GLN A 457 -7.17 17.78 37.95
C GLN A 457 -6.11 16.68 37.86
N SER A 458 -6.43 15.56 37.19
CA SER A 458 -5.55 14.39 37.09
C SER A 458 -4.14 14.76 36.58
N PRO A 459 -3.08 14.32 37.28
CA PRO A 459 -1.70 14.48 36.81
C PRO A 459 -1.46 13.82 35.44
N LEU A 460 -2.16 12.71 35.16
CA LEU A 460 -2.06 12.00 33.88
C LEU A 460 -2.52 12.88 32.73
N THR A 461 -3.73 13.46 32.82
CA THR A 461 -4.32 14.26 31.74
C THR A 461 -3.49 15.50 31.44
N LYS A 462 -2.87 16.09 32.47
CA LYS A 462 -1.90 17.19 32.31
C LYS A 462 -0.62 16.72 31.63
N LEU A 463 -0.04 15.60 32.05
CA LEU A 463 1.20 15.05 31.48
C LEU A 463 1.07 14.78 29.97
N ILE A 464 -0.02 14.14 29.55
CA ILE A 464 -0.28 13.83 28.13
C ILE A 464 -1.03 14.94 27.39
N ASN A 465 -1.30 16.08 28.03
CA ASN A 465 -2.05 17.21 27.47
C ASN A 465 -3.39 16.77 26.83
N LEU A 466 -4.15 15.94 27.55
CA LEU A 466 -5.40 15.34 27.07
C LEU A 466 -6.52 16.39 27.02
N LYS A 467 -6.70 16.98 25.83
CA LYS A 467 -7.76 17.97 25.57
C LYS A 467 -8.97 17.40 24.85
N ASN A 468 -8.75 16.41 23.97
CA ASN A 468 -9.76 15.87 23.08
C ASN A 468 -9.73 14.34 23.10
N ILE A 469 -10.89 13.74 22.89
CA ILE A 469 -11.08 12.31 22.64
C ILE A 469 -11.78 12.13 21.27
N PRO A 470 -11.59 11.00 20.54
CA PRO A 470 -10.87 9.78 20.92
C PRO A 470 -9.36 10.00 21.04
N ARG A 471 -8.74 9.34 22.01
CA ARG A 471 -7.28 9.43 22.21
C ARG A 471 -6.71 8.09 22.66
N TYR A 472 -5.60 7.69 22.06
CA TYR A 472 -4.93 6.43 22.34
C TYR A 472 -3.52 6.66 22.86
N LEU A 473 -3.13 5.92 23.89
CA LEU A 473 -1.83 5.99 24.54
C LEU A 473 -1.19 4.60 24.53
N VAL A 474 0.07 4.51 24.13
CA VAL A 474 0.88 3.29 24.23
C VAL A 474 1.92 3.49 25.32
N ILE A 475 1.94 2.57 26.28
CA ILE A 475 2.86 2.58 27.42
C ILE A 475 3.52 1.21 27.57
N ASP A 476 4.79 1.19 27.97
CA ASP A 476 5.49 -0.05 28.30
C ASP A 476 5.24 -0.47 29.76
N ASN A 477 5.58 -1.72 30.09
CA ASN A 477 5.43 -2.25 31.44
C ASN A 477 6.40 -1.66 32.49
N LYS A 478 7.23 -0.68 32.10
CA LYS A 478 8.07 0.11 33.02
C LYS A 478 7.47 1.49 33.29
N GLY A 479 6.32 1.81 32.68
CA GLY A 479 5.65 3.09 32.83
C GLY A 479 6.18 4.18 31.90
N ASN A 480 6.97 3.86 30.88
CA ASN A 480 7.39 4.82 29.87
C ASN A 480 6.31 4.96 28.80
N ILE A 481 5.87 6.20 28.56
CA ILE A 481 4.93 6.51 27.50
C ILE A 481 5.67 6.49 26.17
N LEU A 482 5.34 5.49 25.34
CA LEU A 482 5.96 5.27 24.03
C LEU A 482 5.30 6.13 22.93
N ASN A 483 4.00 6.39 23.07
CA ASN A 483 3.25 7.30 22.21
C ASN A 483 1.99 7.78 22.93
N ASP A 484 1.86 9.08 23.17
CA ASP A 484 0.69 9.63 23.87
C ASP A 484 -0.45 10.09 22.94
N ASP A 485 -0.26 10.03 21.61
CA ASP A 485 -1.22 10.37 20.54
C ASP A 485 -1.22 9.29 19.45
N PHE A 486 -1.46 8.06 19.87
CA PHE A 486 -1.39 6.92 18.97
C PHE A 486 -2.52 6.95 17.92
N TYR A 487 -2.33 6.20 16.83
CA TYR A 487 -3.29 6.11 15.74
C TYR A 487 -4.68 5.70 16.24
N ARG A 488 -5.72 6.06 15.49
CA ARG A 488 -7.06 5.53 15.73
C ARG A 488 -7.15 4.07 15.27
N PRO A 489 -7.97 3.22 15.90
CA PRO A 489 -8.13 1.82 15.53
C PRO A 489 -8.55 1.59 14.07
N SER A 490 -9.34 2.51 13.48
CA SER A 490 -9.72 2.45 12.06
C SER A 490 -8.61 2.83 11.08
N ASP A 491 -7.49 3.41 11.55
CA ASP A 491 -6.34 3.71 10.73
C ASP A 491 -5.60 2.43 10.32
N ASN A 492 -5.35 2.25 9.02
CA ASN A 492 -4.69 1.07 8.47
C ASN A 492 -3.27 0.84 9.04
N ARG A 493 -2.66 1.86 9.66
CA ARG A 493 -1.33 1.77 10.29
C ARG A 493 -1.38 1.25 11.73
N PHE A 494 -2.53 1.29 12.39
CA PHE A 494 -2.69 1.03 13.83
C PHE A 494 -2.07 -0.30 14.28
N GLU A 495 -2.52 -1.41 13.68
CA GLU A 495 -2.10 -2.77 14.05
C GLU A 495 -0.58 -2.95 13.87
N LEU A 496 -0.06 -2.53 12.72
CA LEU A 496 1.37 -2.61 12.41
C LEU A 496 2.21 -1.72 13.32
N ALA A 497 1.72 -0.51 13.64
CA ALA A 497 2.42 0.40 14.53
C ALA A 497 2.48 -0.13 15.96
N LEU A 498 1.43 -0.81 16.43
CA LEU A 498 1.38 -1.39 17.77
C LEU A 498 2.34 -2.59 17.88
N LEU A 499 2.37 -3.45 16.85
CA LEU A 499 3.29 -4.59 16.79
C LEU A 499 4.78 -4.17 16.79
N LYS A 500 5.13 -3.00 16.24
CA LYS A 500 6.52 -2.49 16.24
C LYS A 500 7.10 -2.28 17.63
N TYR A 501 6.26 -2.08 18.65
CA TYR A 501 6.72 -1.89 20.03
C TYR A 501 6.96 -3.22 20.76
N LEU A 502 6.54 -4.37 20.20
CA LEU A 502 6.78 -5.70 20.78
C LEU A 502 8.11 -6.33 20.34
N ASP A 503 8.61 -5.91 19.17
CA ASP A 503 9.89 -6.31 18.56
C ASP A 503 11.05 -5.53 19.17
#